data_AF-A0A9D9RUA8-F1
#
_entry.id   AF-A0A9D9RUA8-F1
#
_cell.length_a   1.000
_cell.length_b   1.000
_cell.length_c   1.000
_cell.angle_alpha   90.00
_cell.angle_beta   90.00
_cell.angle_gamma   90.00
#
_symmetry.space_group_name_H-M   'P 1'
#
loop_
_entity.id
_entity.type
_entity.pdbx_description
1 polymer ?
#
loop_
_entity_poly.entity_id
_entity_poly.type
_entity_poly.pdbx_seq_one_letter_code
_entity_poly.pdbx_strand_id
1 'polypeptide(L)'
;SMHPIQSFAGIRADAILNTQTIYDPMAPIRALADHDGWVLLLGVDHRVNTSIHYAEKLGGRLQFIRWALMGDRVVECSGFPGDSEGFEAIAPHVEKYTRRVEIGGAQVQAVHLRSLVKTVVDMIQENPFALLCQRPDCERCTAVRWS
;
A
#
# COMPACT_ATOMS: atom_id res chain seq x y z
N SER A 1 -0.51 -11.41 11.70
CA SER A 1 0.72 -11.83 11.03
C SER A 1 1.91 -11.31 11.82
N MET A 2 3.15 -11.73 11.49
CA MET A 2 4.30 -11.60 12.39
C MET A 2 5.42 -10.66 11.89
N HIS A 3 5.22 -9.90 10.80
CA HIS A 3 6.23 -8.94 10.36
C HIS A 3 6.43 -7.85 11.42
N PRO A 4 7.67 -7.57 11.87
CA PRO A 4 7.90 -6.76 13.07
C PRO A 4 7.50 -5.30 12.93
N ILE A 5 7.46 -4.76 11.71
CA ILE A 5 7.16 -3.34 11.44
C ILE A 5 6.03 -3.11 10.42
N GLN A 6 5.40 -4.18 9.92
CA GLN A 6 4.35 -4.12 8.88
C GLN A 6 3.29 -5.22 9.09
N SER A 7 3.00 -5.60 10.35
CA SER A 7 2.04 -6.66 10.67
C SER A 7 0.59 -6.27 10.33
N PHE A 8 -0.22 -7.27 10.02
CA PHE A 8 -1.67 -7.17 9.83
C PHE A 8 -2.40 -8.05 10.86
N ALA A 9 -3.66 -7.73 11.14
CA ALA A 9 -4.55 -8.51 11.98
C ALA A 9 -5.89 -8.76 11.27
N GLY A 10 -6.63 -9.79 11.67
CA GLY A 10 -7.91 -10.13 11.06
C GLY A 10 -8.64 -11.27 11.76
N ILE A 11 -9.94 -11.38 11.49
CA ILE A 11 -10.81 -12.43 12.01
C ILE A 11 -11.02 -13.47 10.91
N ARG A 12 -10.79 -14.76 11.22
CA ARG A 12 -10.84 -15.86 10.22
C ARG A 12 -9.97 -15.57 8.99
N ALA A 13 -8.80 -14.97 9.23
CA ALA A 13 -7.93 -14.45 8.20
C ALA A 13 -6.60 -15.23 8.11
N ASP A 14 -6.49 -16.40 8.75
CA ASP A 14 -5.22 -17.15 8.85
C ASP A 14 -4.61 -17.42 7.47
N ALA A 15 -5.43 -17.80 6.48
CA ALA A 15 -4.99 -18.03 5.11
C ALA A 15 -4.36 -16.79 4.44
N ILE A 16 -4.77 -15.58 4.84
CA ILE A 16 -4.23 -14.31 4.33
C ILE A 16 -3.02 -13.88 5.18
N LEU A 17 -3.15 -13.89 6.51
CA LEU A 17 -2.13 -13.42 7.43
C LEU A 17 -0.85 -14.27 7.39
N ASN A 18 -0.98 -15.58 7.17
CA ASN A 18 0.15 -16.53 7.09
C ASN A 18 0.92 -16.44 5.78
N THR A 19 0.45 -15.66 4.80
CA THR A 19 1.23 -15.39 3.57
C THR A 19 2.39 -14.44 3.79
N GLN A 20 2.36 -13.64 4.88
CA GLN A 20 3.37 -12.63 5.16
C GLN A 20 4.69 -13.27 5.59
N THR A 21 5.78 -12.80 4.98
CA THR A 21 7.15 -13.13 5.40
C THR A 21 7.94 -11.85 5.65
N ILE A 22 9.15 -11.97 6.20
CA ILE A 22 10.07 -10.82 6.38
C ILE A 22 10.51 -10.19 5.05
N TYR A 23 10.52 -10.97 3.97
CA TYR A 23 10.94 -10.53 2.62
C TYR A 23 9.76 -10.18 1.70
N ASP A 24 8.54 -10.55 2.08
CA ASP A 24 7.30 -10.18 1.39
C ASP A 24 6.29 -9.58 2.39
N PRO A 25 6.56 -8.37 2.91
CA PRO A 25 5.73 -7.75 3.94
C PRO A 25 4.31 -7.45 3.47
N MET A 26 4.10 -7.29 2.17
CA MET A 26 2.79 -6.94 1.59
C MET A 26 2.00 -8.15 1.06
N ALA A 27 2.47 -9.38 1.28
CA ALA A 27 1.79 -10.60 0.84
C ALA A 27 0.30 -10.70 1.28
N PRO A 28 -0.10 -10.23 2.48
CA PRO A 28 -1.52 -10.22 2.85
C PRO A 28 -2.39 -9.39 1.89
N ILE A 29 -1.88 -8.28 1.36
CA ILE A 29 -2.60 -7.44 0.39
C ILE A 29 -2.72 -8.16 -0.95
N ARG A 30 -1.65 -8.86 -1.39
CA ARG A 30 -1.71 -9.75 -2.56
C ARG A 30 -2.81 -10.79 -2.42
N ALA A 31 -2.82 -11.53 -1.31
CA ALA A 31 -3.82 -12.56 -1.06
C ALA A 31 -5.25 -11.98 -1.07
N LEU A 32 -5.48 -10.82 -0.45
CA LEU A 32 -6.77 -10.14 -0.51
C LEU A 32 -7.16 -9.77 -1.95
N ALA A 33 -6.23 -9.31 -2.79
CA ALA A 33 -6.51 -8.94 -4.18
C ALA A 33 -6.81 -10.18 -5.06
N ASP A 34 -6.12 -11.28 -4.80
CA ASP A 34 -6.35 -12.58 -5.45
C ASP A 34 -7.76 -13.12 -5.13
N HIS A 35 -8.28 -12.81 -3.94
CA HIS A 35 -9.65 -13.15 -3.51
C HIS A 35 -10.71 -12.10 -3.85
N ASP A 36 -10.45 -11.18 -4.80
CA ASP A 36 -11.37 -10.10 -5.20
C ASP A 36 -11.85 -9.24 -4.00
N GLY A 37 -10.94 -9.03 -3.06
CA GLY A 37 -11.15 -8.25 -1.85
C GLY A 37 -11.32 -6.75 -2.10
N TRP A 38 -11.66 -6.05 -1.03
CA TRP A 38 -11.91 -4.61 -1.02
C TRP A 38 -11.09 -3.96 0.09
N VAL A 39 -10.61 -2.74 -0.15
CA VAL A 39 -10.10 -1.87 0.91
C VAL A 39 -11.18 -0.89 1.32
N LEU A 40 -11.41 -0.75 2.62
CA LEU A 40 -12.33 0.23 3.18
C LEU A 40 -11.52 1.39 3.76
N LEU A 41 -11.80 2.60 3.28
CA LEU A 41 -11.30 3.86 3.83
C LEU A 41 -12.42 4.45 4.69
N LEU A 42 -12.25 4.39 6.01
CA LEU A 42 -13.24 4.82 6.99
C LEU A 42 -12.89 6.20 7.53
N GLY A 43 -13.48 7.26 6.97
CA GLY A 43 -13.19 8.65 7.37
C GLY A 43 -11.79 9.13 6.99
N VAL A 44 -11.13 8.43 6.07
CA VAL A 44 -9.78 8.70 5.57
C VAL A 44 -9.75 8.63 4.05
N ASP A 45 -8.68 9.12 3.45
CA ASP A 45 -8.47 9.16 2.00
C ASP A 45 -7.38 8.15 1.57
N HIS A 46 -6.91 8.24 0.33
CA HIS A 46 -5.92 7.29 -0.20
C HIS A 46 -4.51 7.48 0.38
N ARG A 47 -4.20 8.57 1.08
CA ARG A 47 -2.87 8.77 1.71
C ARG A 47 -2.52 7.72 2.76
N VAL A 48 -3.53 7.06 3.32
CA VAL A 48 -3.36 5.96 4.27
C VAL A 48 -3.70 4.59 3.68
N ASN A 49 -3.97 4.51 2.38
CA ASN A 49 -4.30 3.25 1.71
C ASN A 49 -3.03 2.44 1.41
N THR A 50 -2.61 1.62 2.38
CA THR A 50 -1.40 0.76 2.28
C THR A 50 -1.38 -0.13 1.04
N SER A 51 -2.54 -0.45 0.46
CA SER A 51 -2.64 -1.27 -0.75
C SER A 51 -1.94 -0.66 -1.97
N ILE A 52 -1.82 0.66 -2.01
CA ILE A 52 -1.11 1.37 -3.07
C ILE A 52 0.38 1.04 -3.02
N HIS A 53 0.98 0.87 -1.85
CA HIS A 53 2.38 0.45 -1.73
C HIS A 53 2.64 -0.95 -2.28
N TYR A 54 1.69 -1.88 -2.12
CA TYR A 54 1.79 -3.18 -2.78
C TYR A 54 1.82 -3.03 -4.30
N ALA A 55 0.98 -2.15 -4.85
CA ALA A 55 0.96 -1.87 -6.28
C ALA A 55 2.21 -1.13 -6.77
N GLU A 56 2.78 -0.22 -5.96
CA GLU A 56 4.08 0.40 -6.23
C GLU A 56 5.19 -0.65 -6.37
N LYS A 57 5.25 -1.63 -5.47
CA LYS A 57 6.19 -2.77 -5.55
C LYS A 57 6.04 -3.52 -6.89
N LEU A 58 4.80 -3.82 -7.29
CA LEU A 58 4.53 -4.50 -8.57
C LEU A 58 4.88 -3.63 -9.78
N GLY A 59 4.72 -2.31 -9.69
CA GLY A 59 5.13 -1.34 -10.70
C GLY A 59 6.64 -1.12 -10.78
N GLY A 60 7.44 -1.83 -9.96
CA GLY A 60 8.90 -1.71 -9.96
C GLY A 60 9.42 -0.49 -9.21
N ARG A 61 8.60 0.17 -8.38
CA ARG A 61 9.03 1.33 -7.59
C ARG A 61 10.11 0.94 -6.58
N LEU A 62 11.11 1.80 -6.42
CA LEU A 62 12.14 1.67 -5.39
C LEU A 62 11.53 1.35 -4.02
N GLN A 63 12.02 0.27 -3.41
CA GLN A 63 11.67 -0.14 -2.05
C GLN A 63 12.86 0.12 -1.13
N PHE A 64 12.59 0.31 0.15
CA PHE A 64 13.59 0.67 1.14
C PHE A 64 13.89 -0.51 2.08
N ILE A 65 15.00 -0.39 2.78
CA ILE A 65 15.38 -1.28 3.86
C ILE A 65 15.13 -0.56 5.19
N ARG A 66 14.52 -1.27 6.13
CA ARG A 66 14.42 -0.89 7.54
C ARG A 66 14.99 -2.00 8.39
N TRP A 67 15.13 -1.75 9.69
CA TRP A 67 15.57 -2.74 10.66
C TRP A 67 14.62 -2.77 11.83
N ALA A 68 14.48 -3.94 12.44
CA ALA A 68 13.66 -4.13 13.62
C ALA A 68 14.41 -4.94 14.66
N LEU A 69 14.12 -4.69 15.93
CA LEU A 69 14.60 -5.51 17.04
C LEU A 69 13.62 -6.68 17.24
N MET A 70 14.10 -7.91 17.07
CA MET A 70 13.37 -9.14 17.34
C MET A 70 14.13 -9.93 18.41
N GLY A 71 13.64 -9.85 19.65
CA GLY A 71 14.35 -10.40 20.81
C GLY A 71 15.67 -9.67 21.04
N ASP A 72 16.78 -10.40 21.03
CA ASP A 72 18.14 -9.90 21.17
C ASP A 72 18.84 -9.60 19.82
N ARG A 73 18.11 -9.69 18.70
CA ARG A 73 18.67 -9.54 17.34
C ARG A 73 18.07 -8.37 16.59
N VAL A 74 18.92 -7.66 15.87
CA VAL A 74 18.48 -6.71 14.84
C VAL A 74 18.32 -7.48 13.53
N VAL A 75 17.13 -7.40 12.94
CA VAL A 75 16.81 -8.03 11.65
C VAL A 75 16.60 -6.99 10.58
N GLU A 76 17.11 -7.26 9.38
CA GLU A 76 16.81 -6.47 8.19
C GLU A 76 15.39 -6.77 7.71
N CYS A 77 14.63 -5.71 7.42
CA CYS A 77 13.28 -5.75 6.87
C CYS A 77 13.31 -5.05 5.51
N SER A 78 13.45 -5.84 4.44
CA SER A 78 13.45 -5.35 3.07
C SER A 78 12.02 -5.15 2.55
N GLY A 79 11.86 -4.42 1.44
CA GLY A 79 10.54 -4.19 0.84
C GLY A 79 9.70 -3.17 1.62
N PHE A 80 10.34 -2.26 2.36
CA PHE A 80 9.64 -1.20 3.07
C PHE A 80 9.20 -0.10 2.08
N PRO A 81 7.95 0.41 2.18
CA PRO A 81 7.42 1.35 1.21
C PRO A 81 8.00 2.77 1.30
N GLY A 82 7.71 3.54 0.25
CA GLY A 82 8.02 4.97 0.14
C GLY A 82 7.06 5.89 0.91
N ASP A 83 6.95 7.12 0.43
CA ASP A 83 6.02 8.12 0.94
C ASP A 83 4.61 7.93 0.35
N SER A 84 3.57 8.25 1.11
CA SER A 84 2.17 8.08 0.68
C SER A 84 1.39 9.40 0.50
N GLU A 85 2.01 10.55 0.74
CA GLU A 85 1.32 11.85 0.70
C GLU A 85 0.78 12.22 -0.70
N GLY A 86 1.35 11.63 -1.75
CA GLY A 86 0.89 11.81 -3.13
C GLY A 86 -0.26 10.89 -3.55
N PHE A 87 -0.67 9.94 -2.70
CA PHE A 87 -1.59 8.87 -3.11
C PHE A 87 -2.99 9.35 -3.44
N GLU A 88 -3.45 10.48 -2.88
CA GLU A 88 -4.80 10.99 -3.17
C GLU A 88 -5.02 11.33 -4.64
N ALA A 89 -3.95 11.54 -5.41
CA ALA A 89 -4.03 11.71 -6.86
C ALA A 89 -4.63 10.48 -7.58
N ILE A 90 -4.73 9.30 -6.94
CA ILE A 90 -5.36 8.11 -7.51
C ILE A 90 -6.90 8.20 -7.57
N ALA A 91 -7.52 8.99 -6.70
CA ALA A 91 -8.96 9.01 -6.49
C ALA A 91 -9.82 9.11 -7.78
N PRO A 92 -9.54 10.04 -8.73
CA PRO A 92 -10.30 10.13 -9.97
C PRO A 92 -10.11 8.90 -10.89
N HIS A 93 -8.97 8.22 -10.82
CA HIS A 93 -8.67 7.07 -11.68
C HIS A 93 -9.37 5.78 -11.23
N VAL A 94 -9.72 5.69 -9.94
CA VAL A 94 -10.37 4.52 -9.36
C VAL A 94 -11.84 4.74 -9.02
N GLU A 95 -12.41 5.89 -9.35
CA GLU A 95 -13.80 6.24 -9.02
C GLU A 95 -14.82 5.19 -9.48
N LYS A 96 -14.69 4.69 -10.72
CA LYS A 96 -15.57 3.62 -11.26
C LYS A 96 -15.47 2.28 -10.50
N TYR A 97 -14.44 2.11 -9.68
CA TYR A 97 -14.19 0.92 -8.85
C TYR A 97 -14.45 1.19 -7.36
N THR A 98 -14.95 2.37 -7.02
CA THR A 98 -15.15 2.84 -5.66
C THR A 98 -16.63 3.01 -5.36
N ARG A 99 -17.07 2.41 -4.25
CA ARG A 99 -18.39 2.67 -3.65
C ARG A 99 -18.22 3.67 -2.53
N ARG A 100 -19.15 4.62 -2.40
CA ARG A 100 -19.09 5.66 -1.36
C ARG A 100 -20.41 5.73 -0.61
N VAL A 101 -20.31 5.96 0.70
CA VAL A 101 -21.43 6.22 1.59
C VAL A 101 -20.96 7.15 2.71
N GLU A 102 -21.88 7.87 3.32
CA GLU A 102 -21.61 8.64 4.54
C GLU A 102 -22.17 7.91 5.75
N ILE A 103 -21.37 7.74 6.80
CA ILE A 103 -21.77 7.09 8.06
C ILE A 103 -21.36 8.01 9.21
N GLY A 104 -22.32 8.57 9.93
CA GLY A 104 -22.05 9.43 11.09
C GLY A 104 -21.20 10.66 10.76
N GLY A 105 -21.36 11.25 9.58
CA GLY A 105 -20.57 12.40 9.11
C GLY A 105 -19.19 12.04 8.53
N ALA A 106 -18.80 10.76 8.56
CA ALA A 106 -17.56 10.29 7.95
C ALA A 106 -17.83 9.74 6.54
N GLN A 107 -17.03 10.17 5.56
CA GLN A 107 -17.03 9.54 4.25
C GLN A 107 -16.39 8.16 4.34
N VAL A 108 -17.12 7.14 3.91
CA VAL A 108 -16.66 5.76 3.81
C VAL A 108 -16.53 5.39 2.33
N GLN A 109 -15.36 4.88 1.95
CA GLN A 109 -15.09 4.43 0.59
C GLN A 109 -14.72 2.95 0.62
N ALA A 110 -15.34 2.14 -0.24
CA ALA A 110 -14.91 0.77 -0.51
C ALA A 110 -14.35 0.72 -1.92
N VAL A 111 -13.06 0.40 -2.06
CA VAL A 111 -12.34 0.37 -3.35
C VAL A 111 -12.00 -1.09 -3.68
N HIS A 112 -12.37 -1.54 -4.88
CA HIS A 112 -12.04 -2.89 -5.33
C HIS A 112 -10.52 -3.07 -5.47
N LEU A 113 -9.95 -4.01 -4.71
CA LEU A 113 -8.51 -4.07 -4.49
C LEU A 113 -7.73 -4.43 -5.75
N ARG A 114 -8.21 -5.41 -6.51
CA ARG A 114 -7.57 -5.82 -7.78
C ARG A 114 -7.58 -4.67 -8.80
N SER A 115 -8.67 -3.92 -8.88
CA SER A 115 -8.76 -2.75 -9.77
C SER A 115 -7.82 -1.63 -9.34
N LEU A 116 -7.77 -1.32 -8.04
CA LEU A 116 -6.83 -0.34 -7.49
C LEU A 116 -5.38 -0.71 -7.82
N VAL A 117 -5.00 -1.97 -7.57
CA VAL A 117 -3.64 -2.45 -7.85
C VAL A 117 -3.31 -2.30 -9.33
N LYS A 118 -4.20 -2.76 -10.21
CA LYS A 118 -3.99 -2.64 -11.66
C LYS A 118 -3.82 -1.17 -12.08
N THR A 119 -4.70 -0.28 -11.64
CA THR A 119 -4.64 1.15 -11.99
C THR A 119 -3.34 1.79 -11.55
N VAL A 120 -2.88 1.51 -10.32
CA VAL A 120 -1.60 2.06 -9.83
C VAL A 120 -0.42 1.50 -10.64
N VAL A 121 -0.40 0.20 -10.94
CA VAL A 121 0.66 -0.40 -11.77
C VAL A 121 0.70 0.23 -13.15
N ASP A 122 -0.45 0.36 -13.82
CA ASP A 122 -0.55 0.99 -15.15
C ASP A 122 0.00 2.42 -15.10
N MET A 123 -0.40 3.22 -14.10
CA MET A 123 0.07 4.61 -13.94
C MET A 123 1.58 4.71 -13.73
N ILE A 124 2.18 3.78 -12.98
CA ILE A 124 3.63 3.76 -12.73
C ILE A 124 4.40 3.32 -13.97
N GLN A 125 3.86 2.37 -14.73
CA GLN A 125 4.45 1.95 -16.00
C GLN A 125 4.42 3.05 -17.06
N GLU A 126 3.36 3.86 -17.09
CA GLU A 126 3.26 5.03 -17.96
C GLU A 126 4.14 6.20 -17.49
N ASN A 127 4.16 6.45 -16.18
CA ASN A 127 4.95 7.50 -15.55
C ASN A 127 5.55 6.99 -14.24
N PRO A 128 6.87 6.69 -14.19
CA PRO A 128 7.54 6.21 -12.98
C PRO A 128 7.40 7.14 -11.77
N PHE A 129 7.05 8.41 -11.97
CA PHE A 129 6.84 9.41 -10.91
C PHE A 129 5.37 9.61 -10.51
N ALA A 130 4.43 8.84 -11.09
CA ALA A 130 3.03 8.87 -10.70
C ALA A 130 2.87 8.67 -9.18
N LEU A 131 1.96 9.42 -8.56
CA LEU A 131 1.66 9.36 -7.12
C LEU A 131 2.81 9.74 -6.17
N LEU A 132 3.96 10.23 -6.65
CA LEU A 132 4.94 10.85 -5.77
C LEU A 132 4.38 12.15 -5.19
N CYS A 133 4.70 12.44 -3.92
CA CYS A 133 4.30 13.72 -3.34
C CYS A 133 5.07 14.89 -3.97
N GLN A 134 4.51 16.09 -3.85
CA GLN A 134 5.09 17.32 -4.40
C GLN A 134 6.02 18.04 -3.43
N ARG A 135 6.27 17.46 -2.24
CA ARG A 135 7.17 18.06 -1.25
C ARG A 135 8.62 18.00 -1.74
N PRO A 136 9.31 19.14 -1.86
CA PRO A 136 10.68 19.19 -2.41
C PRO A 136 11.71 18.53 -1.47
N ASP A 137 11.40 18.45 -0.18
CA ASP A 137 12.23 17.88 0.88
C ASP A 137 11.89 16.41 1.21
N CYS A 138 11.02 15.77 0.42
CA CYS A 138 10.69 14.36 0.64
C CYS A 138 11.82 13.44 0.17
N GLU A 139 12.69 13.04 1.10
CA GLU A 139 13.83 12.15 0.83
C GLU A 139 13.43 10.85 0.13
N ARG A 140 12.30 10.24 0.52
CA ARG A 140 11.80 8.99 -0.10
C ARG A 140 11.42 9.19 -1.56
N CYS A 141 10.67 10.25 -1.88
CA CYS A 141 10.31 10.52 -3.27
C CYS A 141 11.53 11.01 -4.08
N THR A 142 12.46 11.73 -3.48
CA THR A 142 13.73 12.12 -4.13
C THR A 142 14.56 10.90 -4.50
N ALA A 143 14.65 9.90 -3.61
CA ALA A 143 15.34 8.64 -3.93
C ALA A 143 14.72 7.92 -5.15
N VAL A 144 13.39 7.91 -5.28
CA VAL A 144 12.70 7.37 -6.48
C VAL A 144 13.03 8.18 -7.73
N ARG A 145 13.18 9.50 -7.63
CA ARG A 145 13.50 10.35 -8.79
C ARG A 145 14.93 10.16 -9.30
N TRP A 146 15.80 9.57 -8.48
CA TRP A 146 17.23 9.40 -8.76
C TRP A 146 17.60 7.93 -9.03
N SER A 147 16.63 7.01 -8.98
CA SER A 147 16.80 5.57 -9.22
C SER A 147 16.73 5.20 -10.69
#